data_AF-A0A533VXA8-F1
#
_entry.id   AF-A0A533VXA8-F1
#
_cell.length_a   1.000
_cell.length_b   1.000
_cell.length_c   1.000
_cell.angle_alpha   90.00
_cell.angle_beta   90.00
_cell.angle_gamma   90.00
#
_symmetry.space_group_name_H-M   'P 1'
#
loop_
_entity.id
_entity.type
_entity.pdbx_description
1 polymer ?
#
loop_
_entity_poly.entity_id
_entity_poly.type
_entity_poly.pdbx_seq_one_letter_code
_entity_poly.pdbx_strand_id
1 'polypeptide(L)' 'MKNWAAIDILKGRVVTLVKGDPSASTEWETDALEAAARWQEEGADGLHLIDLDRAIGSGANGEGIQSVL' A
#
# COMPACT_ATOMS: atom_id res chain seq x y z
N MET A 1 9.46 7.17 19.79
CA MET A 1 8.73 6.06 19.15
C MET A 1 8.65 6.41 17.68
N LYS A 2 8.95 5.50 16.76
CA LYS A 2 8.89 5.79 15.31
C LYS A 2 7.49 5.47 14.77
N ASN A 3 6.93 6.34 13.95
CA ASN A 3 5.66 6.20 13.27
C ASN A 3 5.87 5.65 11.85
N TRP A 4 5.31 4.48 11.56
CA TRP A 4 5.37 3.87 10.24
C TRP A 4 3.97 3.86 9.64
N ALA A 5 3.82 4.47 8.47
CA ALA A 5 2.58 4.38 7.71
C ALA A 5 2.59 3.14 6.81
N ALA A 6 1.41 2.62 6.49
CA ALA A 6 1.27 1.44 5.63
C ALA A 6 0.59 1.79 4.31
N ILE A 7 1.05 1.16 3.23
CA ILE A 7 0.43 1.21 1.90
C ILE A 7 0.36 -0.22 1.41
N ASP A 8 -0.86 -0.76 1.31
CA ASP A 8 -1.11 -2.09 0.77
C ASP A 8 -1.59 -1.94 -0.68
N ILE A 9 -0.99 -2.70 -1.60
CA ILE A 9 -1.38 -2.71 -3.01
C ILE A 9 -1.97 -4.08 -3.37
N LEU A 10 -3.20 -4.08 -3.88
CA LEU A 10 -3.91 -5.26 -4.38
C LEU A 10 -4.52 -4.95 -5.74
N LYS A 11 -4.25 -5.78 -6.74
CA LYS A 11 -4.69 -5.64 -8.13
C LYS A 11 -4.38 -4.24 -8.71
N GLY A 12 -3.21 -3.72 -8.39
CA GLY A 12 -2.76 -2.38 -8.80
C GLY A 12 -3.47 -1.21 -8.10
N ARG A 13 -4.26 -1.46 -7.06
CA ARG A 13 -4.97 -0.42 -6.28
C ARG A 13 -4.43 -0.34 -4.87
N VAL A 14 -4.39 0.87 -4.32
CA VAL A 14 -4.15 1.07 -2.88
C VAL A 14 -5.40 0.64 -2.12
N VAL A 15 -5.24 -0.26 -1.15
CA VAL A 15 -6.35 -0.84 -0.39
C VAL A 15 -6.09 -0.86 1.11
N THR A 16 -7.15 -1.13 1.87
CA THR A 16 -7.04 -1.58 3.26
C THR A 16 -7.90 -2.83 3.43
N LEU A 17 -7.35 -3.85 4.09
CA LEU A 17 -8.06 -5.11 4.33
C LEU A 17 -8.64 -5.15 5.74
N VAL A 18 -9.90 -5.57 5.87
CA VAL A 18 -10.45 -5.89 7.19
C VAL A 18 -9.89 -7.24 7.64
N LYS A 19 -9.03 -7.21 8.67
CA LYS A 19 -8.38 -8.42 9.24
C LYS A 19 -7.63 -9.27 8.21
N GLY A 20 -7.08 -8.64 7.17
CA GLY A 20 -6.34 -9.32 6.12
C GLY A 20 -7.20 -10.12 5.13
N ASP A 21 -8.53 -9.95 5.13
CA ASP A 21 -9.42 -10.58 4.16
C ASP A 21 -9.47 -9.76 2.86
N PRO A 22 -8.96 -10.27 1.71
CA PRO A 22 -8.99 -9.57 0.43
C PRO A 22 -10.40 -9.36 -0.12
N SER A 23 -11.39 -10.15 0.30
CA SER A 23 -12.78 -9.96 -0.10
C SER A 23 -13.46 -8.82 0.66
N ALA A 24 -12.89 -8.40 1.78
CA ALA A 24 -13.33 -7.29 2.61
C ALA A 24 -12.33 -6.11 2.50
N SER A 25 -11.93 -5.78 1.26
CA SER A 25 -11.06 -4.65 0.95
C SER A 25 -11.84 -3.35 0.76
N THR A 26 -11.28 -2.24 1.24
CA THR A 26 -11.66 -0.88 0.81
C THR A 26 -10.60 -0.37 -0.16
N GLU A 27 -11.01 0.00 -1.37
CA GLU A 27 -10.14 0.65 -2.36
C GLU A 27 -10.11 2.16 -2.11
N TRP A 28 -8.92 2.75 -2.23
CA TRP A 28 -8.73 4.19 -2.13
C TRP A 28 -8.52 4.77 -3.53
N GLU A 29 -9.14 5.92 -3.82
CA GLU A 29 -8.92 6.66 -5.06
C GLU A 29 -7.60 7.45 -5.01
N THR A 30 -6.48 6.72 -4.94
CA THR A 30 -5.13 7.26 -4.96
C THR A 30 -4.17 6.20 -5.49
N ASP A 31 -3.04 6.63 -6.06
CA ASP A 31 -1.96 5.73 -6.40
C ASP A 31 -0.94 5.57 -5.26
N ALA A 32 -0.01 4.63 -5.40
CA ALA A 32 0.98 4.33 -4.37
C ALA A 32 1.94 5.51 -4.10
N LEU A 33 2.27 6.29 -5.13
CA LEU A 33 3.17 7.44 -5.03
C LEU A 33 2.48 8.60 -4.31
N GLU A 34 1.23 8.90 -4.65
CA GLU A 34 0.40 9.90 -3.98
C GLU A 34 0.20 9.55 -2.50
N ALA A 35 -0.12 8.28 -2.19
CA ALA A 35 -0.26 7.82 -0.80
C ALA A 35 1.05 7.96 -0.01
N ALA A 36 2.19 7.62 -0.64
CA ALA A 36 3.51 7.77 -0.04
C ALA A 36 3.86 9.24 0.23
N ALA A 37 3.62 10.12 -0.75
CA ALA A 37 3.84 11.55 -0.62
C ALA A 37 3.01 12.14 0.53
N ARG A 38 1.73 11.76 0.61
CA ARG A 38 0.85 12.17 1.71
C ARG A 38 1.38 11.75 3.07
N TRP A 39 1.83 10.50 3.22
CA TRP A 39 2.39 10.05 4.50
C TRP A 39 3.69 10.75 4.88
N GLN A 40 4.51 11.10 3.89
CA GLN A 40 5.69 11.93 4.11
C GLN A 40 5.30 13.32 4.61
N GLU A 41 4.28 13.96 4.01
CA GLU A 41 3.76 15.26 4.44
C GLU A 41 3.14 15.23 5.83
N GLU A 42 2.46 14.14 6.18
CA GLU A 42 1.87 13.93 7.51
C GLU A 42 2.91 13.56 8.59
N GLY A 43 4.18 13.39 8.22
CA GLY A 43 5.29 13.20 9.15
C GLY A 43 5.55 11.75 9.56
N ALA A 44 5.27 10.77 8.69
CA ALA A 44 5.69 9.39 8.91
C ALA A 44 7.22 9.27 8.89
N ASP A 45 7.78 8.49 9.83
CA ASP A 45 9.23 8.19 9.88
C ASP A 45 9.66 7.16 8.83
N GLY A 46 8.70 6.47 8.22
CA GLY A 46 8.93 5.45 7.21
C GLY A 46 7.64 4.86 6.66
N LEU A 47 7.77 4.12 5.57
CA LEU A 47 6.67 3.44 4.89
C LEU A 47 6.85 1.93 4.98
N HIS A 48 5.78 1.25 5.38
CA HIS A 48 5.59 -0.17 5.19
C HIS A 48 4.77 -0.36 3.91
N LEU A 49 5.45 -0.74 2.83
CA LEU A 49 4.84 -0.93 1.52
C LEU A 49 4.66 -2.43 1.24
N ILE A 50 3.44 -2.88 0.95
CA ILE A 50 3.08 -4.29 0.79
C ILE A 50 2.51 -4.55 -0.61
N ASP A 51 3.10 -5.50 -1.32
CA ASP A 51 2.52 -6.10 -2.52
C ASP A 51 1.66 -7.30 -2.13
N LEU A 52 0.34 -7.09 -2.00
CA LEU A 52 -0.59 -8.14 -1.58
C LEU A 52 -0.73 -9.23 -2.65
N ASP A 53 -0.63 -8.91 -3.94
CA ASP A 53 -0.69 -9.94 -4.98
C ASP A 53 0.48 -10.91 -4.91
N ARG A 54 1.68 -10.42 -4.55
CA ARG A 54 2.80 -11.32 -4.26
C ARG A 54 2.62 -12.08 -2.96
N ALA A 55 2.10 -11.43 -1.93
CA ALA A 55 1.89 -12.07 -0.63
C ALA A 55 0.89 -13.24 -0.69
N ILE A 56 -0.18 -13.11 -1.49
CA ILE A 56 -1.22 -14.14 -1.63
C ILE A 56 -1.02 -15.06 -2.85
N GLY A 57 -0.02 -14.78 -3.69
CA GLY A 57 0.33 -15.59 -4.85
C GLY A 57 -0.57 -15.40 -6.08
N SER A 58 -1.26 -14.26 -6.19
CA SER A 58 -2.12 -13.93 -7.33
C SER A 58 -1.42 -13.14 -8.45
N GLY A 59 -0.21 -12.63 -8.22
CA GLY A 59 0.50 -11.81 -9.21
C GLY A 59 1.60 -10.96 -8.61
N ALA A 60 1.80 -9.76 -9.17
CA ALA A 60 2.74 -8.77 -8.66
C ALA A 60 2.37 -7.35 -9.07
N ASN A 61 2.68 -6.38 -8.19
CA ASN A 61 2.43 -4.95 -8.39
C ASN A 61 3.74 -4.17 -8.59
N GLY A 62 4.62 -4.68 -9.46
CA GLY A 62 5.98 -4.15 -9.61
C GLY A 62 6.04 -2.65 -9.91
N GLU A 63 5.17 -2.15 -10.79
CA GLU A 63 5.10 -0.73 -11.16
C GLU A 63 4.71 0.16 -9.97
N GLY A 64 3.64 -0.21 -9.24
CA GLY A 64 3.19 0.55 -8.07
C GLY A 64 4.16 0.49 -6.88
N ILE A 65 4.94 -0.59 -6.76
CA ILE A 65 6.01 -0.65 -5.76
C ILE A 65 7.20 0.22 -6.17
N GLN A 66 7.62 0.15 -7.43
CA GLN A 66 8.75 0.91 -7.95
C GLN A 66 8.49 2.41 -8.00
N SER A 67 7.24 2.85 -8.13
CA SER A 67 6.94 4.29 -8.12
C SER A 67 7.20 4.96 -6.77
N VAL A 68 7.30 4.19 -5.67
CA VAL A 68 7.51 4.69 -4.30
C VAL A 68 8.97 4.61 -3.85
N LEU A 69 9.78 3.75 -4.48
CA LEU A 69 11.19 3.51 -4.14
C LEU A 69 12.12 4.55 -4.78
#